data_AF-A0A8J2K920-F1
#
_entry.id   AF-A0A8J2K920-F1
#
_cell.length_a   1.000
_cell.length_b   1.000
_cell.length_c   1.000
_cell.angle_alpha   90.00
_cell.angle_beta   90.00
_cell.angle_gamma   90.00
#
_symmetry.space_group_name_H-M   'P 1'
#
loop_
_entity.id
_entity.type
_entity.pdbx_description
1 polymer ?
#
loop_
_entity_poly.entity_id
_entity_poly.type
_entity_poly.pdbx_seq_one_letter_code
_entity_poly.pdbx_strand_id
1 'polypeptide(L)'
;MQLANEKINAISNDELNAELIFSSTDENSCKTTSTTTSSSDDLKSMQTKLSLQARQIAKMRLTLHRQRMQISRLKSLNGRLQHKFYCAKVGKIEMTPAQEKKLTGVKRVNWGVEDIVRALTVRSVNPKAYETATITWRLPLPSVRTLQRWIGKFRCDEGLLIDIRQQFETRHSTKFALIRKCK
;
A
#
# COMPACT_ATOMS: atom_id res chain seq x y z
N MET A 1 25.06 2.53 18.00
CA MET A 1 23.63 2.91 18.10
C MET A 1 23.37 4.08 19.07
N GLN A 2 24.31 4.46 19.96
CA GLN A 2 24.13 5.60 20.87
C GLN A 2 24.17 6.97 20.16
N LEU A 3 25.04 7.15 19.16
CA LEU A 3 25.19 8.41 18.40
C LEU A 3 23.97 8.83 17.56
N ALA A 4 23.03 7.91 17.29
CA ALA A 4 21.81 8.22 16.54
C ALA A 4 20.68 8.74 17.45
N ASN A 5 20.72 8.43 18.75
CA ASN A 5 19.70 8.88 19.70
C ASN A 5 19.97 10.30 20.22
N GLU A 6 21.23 10.75 20.27
CA GLU A 6 21.56 12.11 20.70
C GLU A 6 21.19 13.17 19.65
N LYS A 7 21.32 12.85 18.35
CA LYS A 7 20.89 13.77 17.27
C LYS A 7 19.37 13.94 17.17
N ILE A 8 18.58 13.03 17.76
CA ILE A 8 17.11 13.13 17.75
C ILE A 8 16.59 14.00 18.90
N ASN A 9 17.33 14.11 20.01
CA ASN A 9 16.97 14.99 21.14
C ASN A 9 17.38 16.46 20.92
N ALA A 10 18.23 16.75 19.94
CA ALA A 10 18.65 18.11 19.58
C ALA A 10 17.63 18.87 18.72
N ILE A 11 16.57 18.23 18.22
CA ILE A 11 15.46 18.89 17.49
C ILE A 11 14.38 19.30 18.50
N SER A 12 14.82 19.95 19.58
CA SER A 12 13.94 20.56 20.58
C SER A 12 14.22 22.06 20.57
N ASN A 13 13.17 22.83 20.28
CA ASN A 13 12.94 24.25 20.55
C ASN A 13 12.86 25.20 19.34
N ASP A 14 13.51 24.92 18.21
CA ASP A 14 13.46 25.86 17.06
C ASP A 14 12.25 25.67 16.14
N GLU A 15 11.71 24.46 15.99
CA GLU A 15 10.51 24.20 15.17
C GLU A 15 9.20 24.64 15.84
N LEU A 16 9.23 25.01 17.13
CA LEU A 16 8.04 25.47 17.86
C LEU A 16 7.64 26.92 17.52
N ASN A 17 8.51 27.70 16.87
CA ASN A 17 8.24 29.10 16.52
C ASN A 17 7.78 29.31 15.07
N ALA A 18 7.81 28.27 14.22
CA ALA A 18 7.55 28.41 12.78
C ALA A 18 6.07 28.24 12.37
N GLU A 19 5.20 27.68 13.22
CA GLU A 19 3.75 27.51 12.91
C GLU A 19 2.84 28.54 13.60
N LEU A 20 3.39 29.58 14.24
CA LEU A 20 2.60 30.62 14.92
C LEU A 20 2.78 32.02 14.31
N ILE A 21 2.93 32.11 12.99
CA ILE A 21 2.90 33.39 12.26
C ILE A 21 1.81 33.32 11.19
N PHE A 22 0.54 33.45 11.59
CA PHE A 22 -0.47 34.13 10.77
C PHE A 22 -1.70 34.49 11.61
N SER A 23 -2.11 35.75 11.48
CA SER A 23 -3.34 36.43 11.93
C SER A 23 -3.34 37.11 13.30
N SER A 24 -2.74 38.31 13.39
CA SER A 24 -3.36 39.46 14.09
C SER A 24 -2.78 40.81 13.61
N THR A 25 -3.43 41.40 12.62
CA THR A 25 -3.63 42.86 12.42
C THR A 25 -5.06 42.93 11.86
N ASP A 26 -6.04 43.59 12.47
CA ASP A 26 -6.07 45.00 12.80
C ASP A 26 -6.93 45.32 14.04
N GLU A 27 -6.68 46.51 14.55
CA GLU A 27 -7.31 47.19 15.67
C GLU A 27 -8.82 47.43 15.47
N ASN A 28 -9.59 47.42 16.56
CA ASN A 28 -10.52 48.53 16.80
C ASN A 28 -10.90 48.72 18.28
N SER A 29 -10.66 49.96 18.68
CA SER A 29 -11.00 50.66 19.91
C SER A 29 -12.49 50.61 20.26
N CYS A 30 -12.82 50.35 21.54
CA CYS A 30 -13.80 51.14 22.29
C CYS A 30 -13.71 50.84 23.80
N LYS A 31 -13.54 51.90 24.61
CA LYS A 31 -13.70 51.87 26.07
C LYS A 31 -15.16 52.07 26.43
N THR A 32 -15.74 51.17 27.22
CA THR A 32 -16.86 51.47 28.13
C THR A 32 -16.77 50.60 29.40
N THR A 33 -17.16 51.21 30.50
CA THR A 33 -16.87 50.90 31.90
C THR A 33 -17.81 49.87 32.56
N SER A 34 -17.26 49.14 33.52
CA SER A 34 -17.86 48.62 34.78
C SER A 34 -19.01 47.59 34.73
N THR A 35 -18.69 46.28 34.88
CA THR A 35 -19.18 45.31 35.91
C THR A 35 -18.86 43.85 35.51
N THR A 36 -17.62 43.35 35.64
CA THR A 36 -17.31 41.93 35.28
C THR A 36 -15.95 41.44 35.82
N THR A 37 -15.80 41.28 37.14
CA THR A 37 -14.59 40.61 37.70
C THR A 37 -14.68 39.08 37.65
N SER A 38 -15.89 38.49 37.64
CA SER A 38 -16.08 37.03 37.55
C SER A 38 -15.85 36.46 36.12
N SER A 39 -16.25 37.21 35.08
CA SER A 39 -16.24 36.72 33.68
C SER A 39 -14.84 36.70 33.02
N SER A 40 -13.91 37.55 33.48
CA SER A 40 -12.54 37.63 32.93
C SER A 40 -11.71 36.39 33.26
N ASP A 41 -11.87 35.85 34.46
CA ASP A 41 -11.08 34.71 34.92
C ASP A 41 -11.56 33.40 34.28
N ASP A 42 -12.86 33.29 33.99
CA ASP A 42 -13.42 32.20 33.22
C ASP A 42 -12.90 32.16 31.78
N LEU A 43 -12.81 33.32 31.12
CA LEU A 43 -12.22 33.45 29.78
C LEU A 43 -10.76 33.02 29.74
N LYS A 44 -9.95 33.45 30.72
CA LYS A 44 -8.55 33.01 30.86
C LYS A 44 -8.44 31.51 31.15
N SER A 45 -9.34 30.96 31.98
CA SER A 45 -9.38 29.52 32.26
C SER A 45 -9.74 28.70 31.01
N MET A 46 -10.63 29.22 30.15
CA MET A 46 -10.98 28.58 28.88
C MET A 46 -9.83 28.65 27.88
N GLN A 47 -9.15 29.79 27.80
CA GLN A 47 -8.03 29.99 26.86
C GLN A 47 -6.82 29.11 27.22
N THR A 48 -6.58 28.90 28.51
CA THR A 48 -5.58 27.94 29.00
C THR A 48 -5.98 26.48 28.74
N LYS A 49 -7.27 26.12 28.88
CA LYS A 49 -7.76 24.78 28.48
C LYS A 49 -7.61 24.52 26.98
N LEU A 50 -7.92 25.51 26.14
CA LEU A 50 -7.76 25.45 24.69
C LEU A 50 -6.29 25.23 24.29
N SER A 51 -5.35 25.95 24.89
CA SER A 51 -3.92 25.79 24.60
C SER A 51 -3.38 24.43 25.06
N LEU A 52 -3.87 23.91 26.20
CA LEU A 52 -3.55 22.55 26.67
C LEU A 52 -4.08 21.48 25.72
N GLN A 53 -5.33 21.62 25.24
CA GLN A 53 -5.91 20.70 24.27
C GLN A 53 -5.16 20.73 22.93
N ALA A 54 -4.81 21.93 22.43
CA ALA A 54 -4.00 22.08 21.22
C ALA A 54 -2.64 21.37 21.35
N ARG A 55 -1.97 21.52 22.50
CA ARG A 55 -0.71 20.83 22.82
C ARG A 55 -0.89 19.31 22.86
N GLN A 56 -2.00 18.81 23.41
CA GLN A 56 -2.30 17.37 23.44
C GLN A 56 -2.57 16.81 22.04
N ILE A 57 -3.32 17.54 21.22
CA ILE A 57 -3.56 17.18 19.81
C ILE A 57 -2.24 17.12 19.03
N ALA A 58 -1.34 18.09 19.23
CA ALA A 58 -0.02 18.08 18.59
C ALA A 58 0.80 16.85 19.00
N LYS A 59 0.84 16.53 20.30
CA LYS A 59 1.49 15.29 20.80
C LYS A 59 0.91 14.03 20.16
N MET A 60 -0.42 13.93 20.07
CA MET A 60 -1.10 12.79 19.44
C MET A 60 -0.80 12.68 17.94
N ARG A 61 -0.71 13.81 17.23
CA ARG A 61 -0.34 13.82 15.81
C ARG A 61 1.07 13.30 15.58
N LEU A 62 2.02 13.70 16.43
CA LEU A 62 3.40 13.22 16.38
C LEU A 62 3.50 11.71 16.67
N THR A 63 2.79 11.20 17.67
CA THR A 63 2.79 9.76 17.96
C THR A 63 2.16 8.96 16.83
N LEU A 64 1.04 9.41 16.26
CA LEU A 64 0.43 8.79 15.08
C LEU A 64 1.38 8.78 13.89
N HIS A 65 2.10 9.86 13.64
CA HIS A 65 3.09 9.94 12.57
C HIS A 65 4.21 8.90 12.78
N ARG A 66 4.78 8.83 13.99
CA ARG A 66 5.82 7.83 14.33
C ARG A 66 5.32 6.40 14.15
N GLN A 67 4.12 6.09 14.61
CA GLN A 67 3.51 4.77 14.46
C GLN A 67 3.30 4.40 12.99
N ARG A 68 2.79 5.34 12.17
CA ARG A 68 2.66 5.13 10.72
C ARG A 68 3.99 4.82 10.06
N MET A 69 5.05 5.52 10.46
CA MET A 69 6.42 5.26 9.96
C MET A 69 6.93 3.87 10.38
N GLN A 70 6.70 3.46 11.64
CA GLN A 70 7.06 2.12 12.11
C GLN A 70 6.30 1.03 11.35
N ILE A 71 4.98 1.19 11.17
CA ILE A 71 4.15 0.26 10.39
C ILE A 71 4.66 0.14 8.96
N SER A 72 5.04 1.25 8.32
CA SER A 72 5.60 1.25 6.96
C SER A 72 6.92 0.47 6.88
N ARG A 73 7.83 0.69 7.85
CA ARG A 73 9.10 -0.05 7.97
C ARG A 73 8.86 -1.55 8.18
N LEU A 74 7.97 -1.92 9.09
CA LEU A 74 7.65 -3.31 9.39
C LEU A 74 7.02 -4.03 8.20
N LYS A 75 6.15 -3.37 7.44
CA LYS A 75 5.59 -3.92 6.18
C LYS A 75 6.67 -4.22 5.16
N SER A 76 7.59 -3.29 4.97
CA SER A 76 8.71 -3.45 4.02
C SER A 76 9.63 -4.59 4.42
N LEU A 77 9.96 -4.70 5.72
CA LEU A 77 10.80 -5.78 6.24
C LEU A 77 10.10 -7.14 6.11
N ASN A 78 8.81 -7.21 6.45
CA ASN A 78 8.02 -8.43 6.33
C ASN A 78 7.95 -8.92 4.87
N GLY A 79 7.76 -8.02 3.90
CA GLY A 79 7.80 -8.38 2.48
C GLY A 79 9.13 -9.00 2.05
N ARG A 80 10.26 -8.46 2.51
CA ARG A 80 11.59 -9.02 2.25
C ARG A 80 11.78 -10.40 2.89
N LEU A 81 11.28 -10.59 4.10
CA LEU A 81 11.35 -11.88 4.80
C LEU A 81 10.48 -12.93 4.09
N GLN A 82 9.27 -12.56 3.67
CA GLN A 82 8.41 -13.44 2.89
C GLN A 82 9.03 -13.83 1.56
N HIS A 83 9.62 -12.89 0.83
CA HIS A 83 10.34 -13.19 -0.40
C HIS A 83 11.47 -14.22 -0.15
N LYS A 84 12.33 -13.98 0.85
CA LYS A 84 13.38 -14.94 1.24
C LYS A 84 12.81 -16.31 1.62
N PHE A 85 11.70 -16.34 2.37
CA PHE A 85 11.03 -17.56 2.76
C PHE A 85 10.57 -18.35 1.52
N TYR A 86 9.88 -17.71 0.57
CA TYR A 86 9.38 -18.39 -0.62
C TYR A 86 10.50 -18.91 -1.52
N CYS A 87 11.55 -18.10 -1.74
CA CYS A 87 12.74 -18.55 -2.49
C CYS A 87 13.44 -19.75 -1.84
N ALA A 88 13.43 -19.83 -0.50
CA ALA A 88 14.09 -20.91 0.23
C ALA A 88 13.23 -22.19 0.35
N LYS A 89 11.92 -22.05 0.60
CA LYS A 89 11.03 -23.19 0.92
C LYS A 89 10.42 -23.87 -0.30
N VAL A 90 10.13 -23.13 -1.38
CA VAL A 90 9.33 -23.66 -2.50
C VAL A 90 10.20 -24.05 -3.71
N GLY A 91 11.53 -24.04 -3.55
CA GLY A 91 12.48 -24.24 -4.65
C GLY A 91 12.65 -22.97 -5.49
N LYS A 92 13.38 -23.06 -6.61
CA LYS A 92 13.62 -21.97 -7.59
C LYS A 92 12.32 -21.53 -8.29
N ILE A 93 11.29 -21.17 -7.55
CA ILE A 93 10.13 -20.48 -8.10
C ILE A 93 10.57 -19.04 -8.32
N GLU A 94 10.77 -18.71 -9.59
CA GLU A 94 10.93 -17.33 -10.01
C GLU A 94 9.60 -16.61 -9.76
N MET A 95 9.62 -15.74 -8.77
CA MET A 95 8.53 -14.82 -8.49
C MET A 95 8.50 -13.75 -9.57
N THR A 96 7.30 -13.40 -10.05
CA THR A 96 7.18 -12.27 -10.97
C THR A 96 7.28 -10.94 -10.21
N PRO A 97 7.63 -9.83 -10.89
CA PRO A 97 7.66 -8.51 -10.26
C PRO A 97 6.33 -8.07 -9.63
N ALA A 98 5.19 -8.55 -10.17
CA ALA A 98 3.87 -8.27 -9.60
C ALA A 98 3.67 -8.98 -8.26
N GLN A 99 4.14 -10.23 -8.16
CA GLN A 99 4.11 -11.01 -6.93
C GLN A 99 4.99 -10.39 -5.83
N GLU A 100 6.17 -9.91 -6.18
CA GLU A 100 7.05 -9.17 -5.27
C GLU A 100 6.40 -7.87 -4.74
N LYS A 101 5.77 -7.11 -5.63
CA LYS A 101 4.98 -5.91 -5.26
C LYS A 101 3.84 -6.28 -4.30
N LYS A 102 3.21 -7.44 -4.48
CA LYS A 102 2.17 -7.90 -3.57
C LYS A 102 2.72 -8.21 -2.18
N LEU A 103 3.88 -8.87 -2.09
CA LEU A 103 4.53 -9.21 -0.81
C LEU A 103 5.02 -7.96 -0.05
N THR A 104 5.49 -6.95 -0.77
CA THR A 104 5.91 -5.67 -0.16
C THR A 104 4.74 -4.83 0.36
N GLY A 105 3.49 -5.29 0.18
CA GLY A 105 2.30 -4.68 0.77
C GLY A 105 1.61 -3.64 -0.13
N VAL A 106 1.94 -3.61 -1.41
CA VAL A 106 1.22 -2.75 -2.37
C VAL A 106 -0.24 -3.20 -2.46
N LYS A 107 -1.17 -2.26 -2.19
CA LYS A 107 -2.60 -2.56 -2.12
C LYS A 107 -3.17 -3.01 -3.47
N ARG A 108 -2.78 -2.34 -4.55
CA ARG A 108 -3.22 -2.61 -5.93
C ARG A 108 -2.05 -3.09 -6.77
N VAL A 109 -2.16 -4.31 -7.27
CA VAL A 109 -1.15 -4.93 -8.11
C VAL A 109 -1.77 -5.15 -9.48
N ASN A 110 -1.07 -4.68 -10.51
CA ASN A 110 -1.40 -4.99 -11.90
C ASN A 110 -0.76 -6.34 -12.22
N TRP A 111 -1.60 -7.36 -12.36
CA TRP A 111 -1.17 -8.71 -12.68
C TRP A 111 -0.81 -8.83 -14.16
N GLY A 112 0.34 -9.42 -14.46
CA GLY A 112 0.74 -9.72 -15.82
C GLY A 112 -0.01 -10.94 -16.37
N VAL A 113 0.09 -11.16 -17.68
CA VAL A 113 -0.49 -12.35 -18.33
C VAL A 113 0.09 -13.63 -17.71
N GLU A 114 1.40 -13.66 -17.45
CA GLU A 114 2.07 -14.82 -16.85
C GLU A 114 1.52 -15.17 -15.46
N ASP A 115 1.28 -14.17 -14.61
CA ASP A 115 0.70 -14.37 -13.28
C ASP A 115 -0.69 -14.99 -13.36
N ILE A 116 -1.49 -14.48 -14.29
CA ILE A 116 -2.86 -14.92 -14.50
C ILE A 116 -2.87 -16.34 -15.03
N VAL A 117 -2.02 -16.67 -16.00
CA VAL A 117 -1.90 -18.03 -16.54
C VAL A 117 -1.47 -19.00 -15.45
N ARG A 118 -0.39 -18.71 -14.70
CA ARG A 118 0.09 -19.56 -13.59
C ARG A 118 -1.02 -19.79 -12.55
N ALA A 119 -1.73 -18.74 -12.17
CA ALA A 119 -2.83 -18.82 -11.23
C ALA A 119 -4.02 -19.63 -11.76
N LEU A 120 -4.35 -19.45 -13.05
CA LEU A 120 -5.42 -20.19 -13.70
C LEU A 120 -5.09 -21.68 -13.80
N THR A 121 -3.83 -22.03 -14.11
CA THR A 121 -3.34 -23.42 -14.13
C THR A 121 -3.50 -24.10 -12.77
N VAL A 122 -3.13 -23.43 -11.68
CA VAL A 122 -3.32 -23.99 -10.33
C VAL A 122 -4.82 -24.17 -10.03
N ARG A 123 -5.64 -23.16 -10.35
CA ARG A 123 -7.08 -23.19 -10.10
C ARG A 123 -7.81 -24.25 -10.93
N SER A 124 -7.39 -24.48 -12.17
CA SER A 124 -7.98 -25.49 -13.06
C SER A 124 -7.71 -26.91 -12.58
N VAL A 125 -6.59 -27.13 -11.88
CA VAL A 125 -6.30 -28.43 -11.27
C VAL A 125 -7.20 -28.67 -10.06
N ASN A 126 -7.25 -27.71 -9.12
CA ASN A 126 -8.14 -27.81 -7.96
C ASN A 126 -8.46 -26.42 -7.37
N PRO A 127 -9.74 -26.00 -7.37
CA PRO A 127 -10.15 -24.72 -6.79
C PRO A 127 -9.83 -24.58 -5.29
N LYS A 128 -10.01 -25.66 -4.51
CA LYS A 128 -9.70 -25.65 -3.08
C LYS A 128 -8.20 -25.51 -2.82
N ALA A 129 -7.37 -26.15 -3.65
CA ALA A 129 -5.91 -25.99 -3.56
C ALA A 129 -5.47 -24.55 -3.86
N TYR A 130 -6.15 -23.87 -4.79
CA TYR A 130 -5.92 -22.46 -5.06
C TYR A 130 -6.31 -21.57 -3.86
N GLU A 131 -7.45 -21.84 -3.24
CA GLU A 131 -7.90 -21.11 -2.05
C GLU A 131 -6.96 -21.32 -0.86
N THR A 132 -6.54 -22.55 -0.58
CA THR A 132 -5.58 -22.82 0.50
C THR A 132 -4.22 -22.18 0.23
N ALA A 133 -3.75 -22.20 -1.03
CA ALA A 133 -2.53 -21.52 -1.44
C ALA A 133 -2.60 -20.01 -1.19
N THR A 134 -3.72 -19.36 -1.51
CA THR A 134 -3.92 -17.91 -1.33
C THR A 134 -4.15 -17.50 0.13
N ILE A 135 -4.96 -18.26 0.88
CA ILE A 135 -5.39 -17.91 2.24
C ILE A 135 -4.41 -18.45 3.28
N THR A 136 -4.18 -19.76 3.26
CA THR A 136 -3.39 -20.47 4.27
C THR A 136 -1.90 -20.25 4.06
N TRP A 137 -1.42 -20.45 2.83
CA TRP A 137 0.00 -20.29 2.52
C TRP A 137 0.39 -18.87 2.14
N ARG A 138 -0.61 -17.97 2.05
CA ARG A 138 -0.45 -16.55 1.74
C ARG A 138 0.37 -16.30 0.46
N LEU A 139 0.28 -17.21 -0.51
CA LEU A 139 0.96 -17.03 -1.79
C LEU A 139 0.44 -15.75 -2.47
N PRO A 140 1.33 -14.94 -3.06
CA PRO A 140 0.95 -13.73 -3.77
C PRO A 140 0.33 -14.07 -5.12
N LEU A 141 -0.88 -14.61 -5.10
CA LEU A 141 -1.65 -14.95 -6.29
C LEU A 141 -2.79 -13.94 -6.48
N PRO A 142 -3.28 -13.74 -7.71
CA PRO A 142 -4.46 -12.91 -7.98
C PRO A 142 -5.69 -13.45 -7.22
N SER A 143 -6.65 -12.58 -6.92
CA SER A 143 -7.90 -13.05 -6.30
C SER A 143 -8.76 -13.80 -7.32
N VAL A 144 -9.68 -14.63 -6.82
CA VAL A 144 -10.68 -15.33 -7.63
C VAL A 144 -11.47 -14.36 -8.53
N ARG A 145 -11.85 -13.19 -7.98
CA ARG A 145 -12.54 -12.13 -8.71
C ARG A 145 -11.68 -11.51 -9.81
N THR A 146 -10.38 -11.37 -9.56
CA THR A 146 -9.43 -10.95 -10.61
C THR A 146 -9.40 -11.97 -11.73
N LEU A 147 -9.28 -13.27 -11.42
CA LEU A 147 -9.29 -14.33 -12.44
C LEU A 147 -10.59 -14.31 -13.26
N GLN A 148 -11.75 -14.19 -12.63
CA GLN A 148 -13.04 -14.10 -13.34
C GLN A 148 -13.10 -12.91 -14.30
N ARG A 149 -12.59 -11.74 -13.90
CA ARG A 149 -12.53 -10.57 -14.79
C ARG A 149 -11.61 -10.79 -15.99
N TRP A 150 -10.52 -11.55 -15.81
CA TRP A 150 -9.61 -11.88 -16.90
C TRP A 150 -10.23 -12.91 -17.85
N ILE A 151 -10.86 -13.96 -17.31
CA ILE A 151 -11.56 -14.98 -18.10
C ILE A 151 -12.74 -14.36 -18.85
N GLY A 152 -13.48 -13.41 -18.25
CA GLY A 152 -14.61 -12.75 -18.93
C GLY A 152 -14.22 -11.92 -20.15
N LYS A 153 -12.92 -11.68 -20.40
CA LYS A 153 -12.45 -11.09 -21.66
C LYS A 153 -12.34 -12.12 -22.78
N PHE A 154 -12.27 -13.40 -22.44
CA PHE A 154 -12.26 -14.50 -23.39
C PHE A 154 -13.68 -14.68 -23.92
N ARG A 155 -13.88 -14.40 -25.22
CA ARG A 155 -15.17 -14.60 -25.87
C ARG A 155 -15.28 -16.05 -26.32
N CYS A 156 -16.28 -16.75 -25.79
CA CYS A 156 -16.69 -18.05 -26.30
C CYS A 156 -18.03 -17.84 -27.00
N ASP A 157 -17.98 -17.50 -28.29
CA ASP A 157 -19.19 -17.40 -29.10
C ASP A 157 -19.61 -18.80 -29.59
N GLU A 158 -20.91 -19.00 -29.79
CA GLU A 158 -21.45 -20.26 -30.29
C GLU A 158 -20.96 -20.54 -31.72
N GLY A 159 -20.46 -21.76 -31.95
CA GLY A 159 -19.90 -22.18 -33.25
C GLY A 159 -18.44 -22.63 -33.16
N LEU A 160 -17.67 -22.31 -34.20
CA LEU A 160 -16.24 -22.65 -34.28
C LEU A 160 -15.42 -21.73 -33.36
N LEU A 161 -14.53 -22.32 -32.57
CA LEU A 161 -13.57 -21.59 -31.72
C LEU A 161 -12.46 -20.95 -32.59
N ILE A 162 -12.83 -19.90 -33.34
CA ILE A 162 -11.97 -19.23 -34.32
C ILE A 162 -10.69 -18.73 -33.67
N ASP A 163 -10.78 -18.12 -32.49
CA ASP A 163 -9.62 -17.57 -31.76
C ASP A 163 -8.59 -18.65 -31.40
N ILE A 164 -9.08 -19.81 -30.93
CA ILE A 164 -8.21 -20.94 -30.57
C ILE A 164 -7.59 -21.50 -31.86
N ARG A 165 -8.40 -21.72 -32.89
CA ARG A 165 -7.92 -22.22 -34.19
C ARG A 165 -6.84 -21.33 -34.78
N GLN A 166 -7.03 -20.01 -34.79
CA GLN A 166 -6.05 -19.04 -35.30
C GLN A 166 -4.75 -19.06 -34.47
N GLN A 167 -4.82 -19.21 -33.14
CA GLN A 167 -3.63 -19.38 -32.30
C GLN A 167 -2.87 -20.67 -32.61
N PHE A 168 -3.56 -21.78 -32.88
CA PHE A 168 -2.91 -23.04 -33.26
C PHE A 168 -2.25 -22.92 -34.65
N GLU A 169 -2.94 -22.36 -35.65
CA GLU A 169 -2.42 -22.19 -37.01
C GLU A 169 -1.17 -21.31 -37.06
N THR A 170 -1.16 -20.20 -36.31
CA THR A 170 0.01 -19.29 -36.22
C THR A 170 1.23 -19.95 -35.53
N ARG A 171 1.00 -20.80 -34.51
CA ARG A 171 2.05 -21.56 -33.82
C ARG A 171 2.65 -22.67 -34.68
N HIS A 172 1.83 -23.33 -35.51
CA HIS A 172 2.34 -24.31 -36.47
C HIS A 172 3.14 -23.63 -37.59
N SER A 173 2.65 -22.52 -38.15
CA SER A 173 3.35 -21.77 -39.21
C SER A 173 4.74 -21.25 -38.78
N THR A 174 4.85 -20.71 -37.57
CA THR A 174 6.13 -20.16 -37.04
C THR A 174 7.17 -21.22 -36.72
N LYS A 175 6.77 -22.42 -36.27
CA LYS A 175 7.68 -23.58 -36.14
C LYS A 175 8.25 -24.00 -37.49
N PHE A 176 7.45 -24.01 -38.56
CA PHE A 176 7.94 -24.34 -39.90
C PHE A 176 8.75 -23.20 -40.55
N ALA A 177 8.47 -21.94 -40.23
CA ALA A 177 9.21 -20.79 -40.73
C ALA A 177 10.64 -20.69 -40.14
N LEU A 178 10.84 -21.07 -38.88
CA LEU A 178 12.17 -21.15 -38.25
C LEU A 178 12.98 -22.35 -38.77
N ILE A 179 12.34 -23.49 -39.05
CA ILE A 179 13.02 -24.67 -39.61
C ILE A 179 13.47 -24.43 -41.06
N ARG A 180 12.74 -23.63 -41.86
CA ARG A 180 13.11 -23.32 -43.25
C ARG A 180 14.18 -22.25 -43.42
N LYS A 181 14.54 -21.50 -42.38
CA LYS A 181 15.63 -20.50 -42.42
C LYS A 181 17.00 -21.06 -42.03
N CYS A 182 17.08 -22.32 -41.60
CA CYS A 182 18.31 -23.02 -41.23
C CYS A 182 18.76 -24.06 -42.28
N LYS A 183 18.40 -23.89 -43.55
CA LYS A 183 18.95 -24.65 -44.67
C LYS A 183 19.52 -23.72 -45.73
#